data_AF-A0AAQ3S2C7-F1
#
_entry.id   AF-A0AAQ3S2C7-F1
#
_cell.length_a   1.000
_cell.length_b   1.000
_cell.length_c   1.000
_cell.angle_alpha   90.00
_cell.angle_beta   90.00
_cell.angle_gamma   90.00
#
_symmetry.space_group_name_H-M   'P 1'
#
loop_
_entity.id
_entity.type
_entity.pdbx_description
1 polymer ?
#
loop_
_entity_poly.entity_id
_entity_poly.type
_entity_poly.pdbx_seq_one_letter_code
_entity_poly.pdbx_strand_id
1 'polypeptide(L)'
;MKVFINNIIIRFPFQREDEQNPYCGYPGFNLICTNNSKALLKLPHSGVFYVRNINYLAQKIQVYDPDDCLPKRLLSLNVSGSPFIHTFTRNYTFLSCTFQNAGSQFIPIDCLSNSTHFVSAVLSLNLPNPLPASCYVITSLFVPVAGQEQQYDGNFTGEFSQDLVLTWDRPDCRYCESHEQLCGFDRNNNNQLFCFSYQTGKHLLYGFISK
;
A
#
# COMPACT_ATOMS: atom_id res chain seq x y z
N MET A 1 0.07 21.78 -5.62
CA MET A 1 -1.28 21.99 -5.02
C MET A 1 -1.43 21.01 -3.86
N LYS A 2 -2.02 21.41 -2.73
CA LYS A 2 -2.42 20.48 -1.66
C LYS A 2 -3.93 20.29 -1.75
N VAL A 3 -4.39 19.05 -1.87
CA VAL A 3 -5.82 18.71 -1.93
C VAL A 3 -6.12 17.76 -0.77
N PHE A 4 -7.24 17.97 -0.07
CA PHE A 4 -7.68 17.08 1.00
C PHE A 4 -8.77 16.14 0.49
N ILE A 5 -8.60 14.84 0.70
CA ILE A 5 -9.58 13.81 0.37
C ILE A 5 -9.71 12.90 1.59
N ASN A 6 -10.86 12.91 2.27
CA ASN A 6 -11.10 12.19 3.53
C ASN A 6 -9.98 12.40 4.58
N ASN A 7 -9.56 13.65 4.78
CA ASN A 7 -8.49 14.04 5.70
C ASN A 7 -7.07 13.53 5.31
N ILE A 8 -6.93 12.92 4.13
CA ILE A 8 -5.63 12.59 3.53
C ILE A 8 -5.19 13.80 2.69
N ILE A 9 -3.99 14.28 2.95
CA ILE A 9 -3.36 15.33 2.14
C ILE A 9 -2.77 14.68 0.89
N ILE A 10 -3.33 15.00 -0.27
CA ILE A 10 -2.79 14.68 -1.59
C ILE A 10 -1.95 15.86 -2.07
N ARG A 11 -0.68 15.57 -2.34
CA ARG A 11 0.31 16.49 -2.92
C ARG A 11 1.29 15.67 -3.76
N PHE A 12 2.14 16.36 -4.50
CA PHE A 12 3.23 15.74 -5.25
C PHE A 12 3.96 14.68 -4.40
N PRO A 13 4.23 13.47 -4.92
CA PRO A 13 4.07 13.06 -6.33
C PRO A 13 2.65 12.71 -6.75
N PHE A 14 1.70 12.58 -5.82
CA PHE A 14 0.35 12.14 -6.12
C PHE A 14 -0.48 13.24 -6.77
N GLN A 15 -1.30 12.82 -7.72
CA GLN A 15 -2.28 13.69 -8.40
C GLN A 15 -3.60 12.94 -8.57
N ARG A 16 -4.68 13.70 -8.75
CA ARG A 16 -5.98 13.13 -9.09
C ARG A 16 -5.99 12.73 -10.56
N GLU A 17 -6.53 11.56 -10.89
CA GLU A 17 -6.59 11.09 -12.28
C GLU A 17 -7.39 12.05 -13.18
N ASP A 18 -8.40 12.72 -12.64
CA ASP A 18 -9.23 13.71 -13.36
C ASP A 18 -8.51 15.05 -13.58
N GLU A 19 -7.46 15.34 -12.82
CA GLU A 19 -6.64 16.55 -12.97
C GLU A 19 -5.48 16.25 -13.95
N GLN A 20 -5.76 16.28 -15.25
CA GLN A 20 -4.78 16.10 -16.33
C GLN A 20 -3.78 17.27 -16.47
N ASN A 21 -3.30 17.87 -15.37
CA ASN A 21 -2.18 18.79 -15.44
C ASN A 21 -0.88 18.00 -15.21
N PRO A 22 -0.11 17.67 -16.28
CA PRO A 22 1.10 16.83 -16.17
C PRO A 22 2.20 17.45 -15.30
N TYR A 23 2.09 18.74 -14.97
CA TYR A 23 3.03 19.46 -14.11
C TYR A 23 2.69 19.37 -12.62
N CYS A 24 1.55 18.78 -12.26
CA CYS A 24 1.06 18.75 -10.87
C CYS A 24 1.37 17.46 -10.11
N GLY A 25 1.81 16.39 -10.79
CA GLY A 25 2.15 15.11 -10.18
C GLY A 25 3.16 14.32 -11.01
N TYR A 26 3.59 13.19 -10.46
CA TYR A 26 4.61 12.34 -11.07
C TYR A 26 3.95 11.17 -11.83
N PRO A 27 4.43 10.80 -13.03
CA PRO A 27 3.87 9.69 -13.79
C PRO A 27 3.75 8.39 -12.97
N GLY A 28 2.56 7.81 -12.96
CA GLY A 28 2.27 6.58 -12.20
C GLY A 28 1.74 6.79 -10.77
N PHE A 29 1.64 8.03 -10.28
CA PHE A 29 1.10 8.36 -8.95
C PHE A 29 -0.34 8.92 -9.01
N ASN A 30 -1.13 8.44 -9.96
CA ASN A 30 -2.53 8.84 -10.10
C ASN A 30 -3.40 8.17 -9.02
N LEU A 31 -4.27 8.96 -8.40
CA LEU A 31 -5.29 8.50 -7.48
C LEU A 31 -6.69 8.77 -8.06
N ILE A 32 -7.56 7.77 -7.99
CA ILE A 32 -8.98 7.95 -8.34
C ILE A 32 -9.71 8.43 -7.09
N CYS A 33 -10.56 9.43 -7.24
CA CYS A 33 -11.37 9.95 -6.15
C CYS A 33 -12.82 9.52 -6.37
N THR A 34 -13.37 8.79 -5.41
CA THR A 34 -14.80 8.43 -5.45
C THR A 34 -15.67 9.57 -4.94
N ASN A 35 -16.95 9.59 -5.34
CA ASN A 35 -17.95 10.55 -4.85
C ASN A 35 -18.11 10.52 -3.32
N ASN A 36 -17.77 9.39 -2.68
CA ASN A 36 -17.76 9.23 -1.23
C ASN A 36 -16.45 9.73 -0.58
N SER A 37 -15.72 10.59 -1.29
CA SER A 37 -14.45 11.19 -0.88
C SER A 37 -13.34 10.20 -0.53
N LYS A 38 -13.45 8.91 -0.92
CA LYS A 38 -12.35 7.94 -0.75
C LYS A 38 -11.36 8.07 -1.91
N ALA A 39 -10.07 8.11 -1.59
CA ALA A 39 -8.99 7.97 -2.55
C ALA A 39 -8.71 6.49 -2.84
N LEU A 40 -8.42 6.19 -4.10
CA LEU A 40 -8.13 4.86 -4.60
C LEU A 40 -6.78 4.86 -5.30
N LEU A 41 -6.03 3.78 -5.10
CA LEU A 41 -4.84 3.46 -5.87
C LEU A 41 -5.17 2.30 -6.83
N LYS A 42 -4.87 2.47 -8.12
CA LYS A 42 -4.97 1.40 -9.10
C LYS A 42 -3.59 0.85 -9.43
N LEU A 43 -3.36 -0.41 -9.09
CA LEU A 43 -2.17 -1.15 -9.48
C LEU A 43 -2.44 -1.89 -10.80
N PRO A 44 -1.54 -1.84 -11.80
CA PRO A 44 -1.80 -2.39 -13.14
C PRO A 44 -2.22 -3.86 -13.15
N HIS A 45 -1.57 -4.69 -12.32
CA HIS A 45 -1.79 -6.13 -12.27
C HIS A 45 -2.53 -6.61 -11.01
N SER A 46 -2.80 -5.70 -10.06
CA SER A 46 -3.48 -6.04 -8.80
C SER A 46 -4.82 -5.32 -8.63
N GLY A 47 -5.25 -4.50 -9.58
CA GLY A 47 -6.54 -3.80 -9.50
C GLY A 47 -6.53 -2.66 -8.49
N VAL A 48 -7.70 -2.38 -7.92
CA VAL A 48 -7.94 -1.18 -7.10
C VAL A 48 -7.80 -1.49 -5.61
N PHE A 49 -7.21 -0.54 -4.88
CA PHE A 49 -7.14 -0.52 -3.42
C PHE A 49 -7.62 0.83 -2.90
N TYR A 50 -8.21 0.85 -1.71
CA TYR A 50 -8.48 2.12 -1.03
C TYR A 50 -7.21 2.63 -0.36
N VAL A 51 -6.98 3.94 -0.43
CA VAL A 51 -5.86 4.58 0.27
C VAL A 51 -6.29 4.92 1.69
N ARG A 52 -5.50 4.48 2.67
CA ARG A 52 -5.68 4.85 4.08
C ARG A 52 -4.86 6.07 4.46
N ASN A 53 -3.60 6.10 4.05
CA ASN A 53 -2.65 7.12 4.46
C ASN A 53 -1.47 7.21 3.50
N ILE A 54 -0.83 8.38 3.44
CA ILE A 54 0.37 8.65 2.66
C ILE A 54 1.37 9.36 3.56
N ASN A 55 2.53 8.74 3.79
CA ASN A 55 3.65 9.33 4.48
C ASN A 55 4.71 9.74 3.46
N TYR A 56 4.78 11.05 3.18
CA TYR A 56 5.71 11.61 2.21
C TYR A 56 7.16 11.59 2.68
N LEU A 57 7.41 11.79 3.98
CA LEU A 57 8.76 11.76 4.56
C LEU A 57 9.37 10.36 4.47
N ALA A 58 8.57 9.32 4.76
CA ALA A 58 9.00 7.93 4.66
C ALA A 58 8.83 7.35 3.25
N GLN A 59 8.22 8.09 2.33
CA GLN A 59 7.78 7.63 1.00
C GLN A 59 7.00 6.31 1.05
N LYS A 60 5.96 6.28 1.89
CA LYS A 60 5.08 5.13 2.12
C LYS A 60 3.63 5.47 1.83
N ILE A 61 2.92 4.55 1.19
CA ILE A 61 1.47 4.58 1.03
C ILE A 61 0.87 3.34 1.68
N GLN A 62 -0.16 3.55 2.48
CA GLN A 62 -0.91 2.50 3.16
C GLN A 62 -2.23 2.32 2.43
N VAL A 63 -2.50 1.11 1.96
CA VAL A 63 -3.70 0.78 1.18
C VAL A 63 -4.40 -0.45 1.74
N TYR A 64 -5.71 -0.55 1.57
CA TYR A 64 -6.50 -1.69 2.05
C TYR A 64 -7.45 -2.20 0.97
N ASP A 65 -7.83 -3.47 1.11
CA ASP A 65 -8.68 -4.15 0.16
C ASP A 65 -10.14 -3.68 0.28
N PRO A 66 -10.80 -3.29 -0.84
CA PRO A 66 -12.20 -2.91 -0.81
C PRO A 66 -13.16 -4.02 -0.34
N ASP A 67 -12.79 -5.28 -0.57
CA ASP A 67 -13.58 -6.47 -0.18
C ASP A 67 -13.24 -6.96 1.23
N ASP A 68 -12.43 -6.21 1.99
CA ASP A 68 -11.98 -6.54 3.34
C ASP A 68 -11.28 -7.92 3.42
N CYS A 69 -10.61 -8.31 2.33
CA CYS A 69 -9.90 -9.59 2.25
C CYS A 69 -8.51 -9.42 1.61
N LEU A 70 -7.68 -8.58 2.24
CA LEU A 70 -6.30 -8.38 1.82
C LEU A 70 -5.50 -9.69 1.64
N PRO A 71 -5.63 -10.73 2.51
CA PRO A 71 -4.92 -12.00 2.32
C PRO A 71 -5.14 -12.63 0.94
N LYS A 72 -6.36 -12.56 0.42
CA LYS A 72 -6.70 -13.05 -0.92
C LYS A 72 -5.97 -12.27 -2.01
N ARG A 73 -5.82 -10.95 -1.83
CA ARG A 73 -5.10 -10.08 -2.77
C ARG A 73 -3.60 -10.37 -2.74
N LEU A 74 -3.04 -10.68 -1.57
CA LEU A 74 -1.62 -10.98 -1.39
C LEU A 74 -1.18 -12.24 -2.14
N LEU A 75 -2.06 -13.25 -2.28
CA LEU A 75 -1.78 -14.47 -3.04
C LEU A 75 -1.44 -14.21 -4.51
N SER A 76 -1.90 -13.09 -5.08
CA SER A 76 -1.66 -12.70 -6.47
C SER A 76 -1.16 -11.26 -6.60
N LEU A 77 -0.54 -10.71 -5.55
CA LEU A 77 -0.09 -9.33 -5.55
C LEU A 77 1.05 -9.15 -6.54
N ASN A 78 0.84 -8.23 -7.47
CA ASN A 78 1.82 -7.82 -8.44
C ASN A 78 1.81 -6.28 -8.59
N VAL A 79 2.91 -5.65 -8.15
CA VAL A 79 3.12 -4.20 -8.21
C VAL A 79 3.91 -3.77 -9.45
N SER A 80 4.30 -4.70 -10.33
CA SER A 80 5.04 -4.37 -11.55
C SER A 80 4.25 -3.40 -12.45
N GLY A 81 4.97 -2.58 -13.20
CA GLY A 81 4.36 -1.51 -14.01
C GLY A 81 3.85 -0.32 -13.21
N SER A 82 4.03 -0.30 -11.89
CA SER A 82 3.77 0.86 -11.02
C SER A 82 5.07 1.40 -10.42
N PRO A 83 5.08 2.64 -9.89
CA PRO A 83 6.27 3.18 -9.20
C PRO A 83 6.45 2.63 -7.78
N PHE A 84 5.54 1.75 -7.33
CA PHE A 84 5.51 1.23 -5.98
C PHE A 84 6.28 -0.09 -5.84
N ILE A 85 6.91 -0.27 -4.69
CA ILE A 85 7.66 -1.48 -4.33
C ILE A 85 7.21 -2.00 -2.97
N HIS A 86 7.40 -3.30 -2.74
CA HIS A 86 7.25 -3.93 -1.44
C HIS A 86 8.64 -4.20 -0.86
N THR A 87 9.10 -3.37 0.09
CA THR A 87 10.49 -3.43 0.56
C THR A 87 10.78 -4.62 1.47
N PHE A 88 9.81 -5.04 2.28
CA PHE A 88 10.00 -6.10 3.27
C PHE A 88 9.04 -7.25 2.96
N THR A 89 9.58 -8.45 2.78
CA THR A 89 8.78 -9.65 2.51
C THR A 89 9.18 -10.81 3.40
N ARG A 90 8.22 -11.68 3.69
CA ARG A 90 8.44 -12.94 4.41
C ARG A 90 7.81 -14.10 3.68
N ASN A 91 8.47 -15.26 3.74
CA ASN A 91 7.94 -16.47 3.14
C ASN A 91 6.89 -17.09 4.06
N TYR A 92 5.65 -17.14 3.58
CA TYR A 92 4.53 -17.75 4.26
C TYR A 92 4.03 -18.94 3.46
N THR A 93 3.64 -19.98 4.19
CA THR A 93 2.95 -21.15 3.65
C THR A 93 1.49 -21.06 4.04
N PHE A 94 0.62 -21.03 3.04
CA PHE A 94 -0.82 -21.09 3.20
C PHE A 94 -1.26 -22.55 3.23
N LEU A 95 -2.07 -22.89 4.24
CA LEU A 95 -2.57 -24.22 4.54
C LEU A 95 -4.08 -24.22 4.47
N SER A 96 -4.66 -25.28 3.91
CA SER A 96 -6.10 -25.57 4.01
C SER A 96 -6.27 -26.75 4.94
N CYS A 97 -7.13 -26.62 5.93
CA CYS A 97 -7.38 -27.62 6.96
C CYS A 97 -8.88 -27.88 7.14
N THR A 98 -9.30 -29.11 7.44
CA THR A 98 -10.68 -29.38 7.89
C THR A 98 -10.87 -28.94 9.35
N PHE A 99 -12.07 -28.46 9.70
CA PHE A 99 -12.42 -27.98 11.06
C PHE A 99 -12.36 -29.03 12.18
N GLN A 100 -11.99 -30.27 11.88
CA GLN A 100 -12.02 -31.38 12.85
C GLN A 100 -11.04 -31.23 14.04
N ASN A 101 -10.20 -30.19 14.07
CA ASN A 101 -9.22 -30.00 15.14
C ASN A 101 -9.54 -28.77 16.01
N ALA A 102 -10.43 -28.95 16.98
CA ALA A 102 -10.49 -28.10 18.17
C ALA A 102 -9.15 -28.24 18.93
N GLY A 103 -8.22 -27.32 18.70
CA GLY A 103 -6.87 -27.34 19.30
C GLY A 103 -5.71 -27.16 18.32
N SER A 104 -5.94 -26.84 17.04
CA SER A 104 -4.83 -26.55 16.12
C SER A 104 -4.13 -25.23 16.48
N GLN A 105 -2.80 -25.22 16.41
CA GLN A 105 -1.95 -24.02 16.45
C GLN A 105 -2.15 -23.07 15.26
N PHE A 106 -2.93 -23.49 14.26
CA PHE A 106 -3.23 -22.72 13.06
C PHE A 106 -4.44 -21.81 13.29
N ILE A 107 -4.31 -20.56 12.86
CA ILE A 107 -5.31 -19.52 13.11
C ILE A 107 -6.03 -19.23 11.79
N PRO A 108 -7.36 -19.39 11.75
CA PRO A 108 -8.12 -19.16 10.54
C PRO A 108 -7.98 -17.74 9.99
N ILE A 109 -7.87 -17.64 8.68
CA ILE A 109 -8.06 -16.43 7.88
C ILE A 109 -9.50 -16.48 7.39
N ASP A 110 -10.39 -15.77 8.07
CA ASP A 110 -11.83 -15.89 7.90
C ASP A 110 -12.27 -15.66 6.45
N CYS A 111 -11.73 -14.64 5.78
CA CYS A 111 -12.12 -14.27 4.41
C CYS A 111 -11.65 -15.25 3.32
N LEU A 112 -10.75 -16.19 3.67
CA LEU A 112 -10.32 -17.30 2.81
C LEU A 112 -10.94 -18.65 3.22
N SER A 113 -11.61 -18.69 4.37
CA SER A 113 -12.20 -19.89 4.96
C SER A 113 -13.66 -20.06 4.53
N ASN A 114 -14.20 -21.27 4.67
CA ASN A 114 -15.60 -21.57 4.37
C ASN A 114 -16.21 -22.48 5.46
N SER A 115 -17.35 -23.12 5.19
CA SER A 115 -18.03 -23.95 6.19
C SER A 115 -17.39 -25.32 6.44
N THR A 116 -16.53 -25.81 5.53
CA THR A 116 -15.94 -27.16 5.62
C THR A 116 -14.42 -27.16 5.83
N HIS A 117 -13.74 -26.10 5.42
CA HIS A 117 -12.31 -25.90 5.61
C HIS A 117 -11.99 -24.48 6.06
N PHE A 118 -10.92 -24.35 6.85
CA PHE A 118 -10.30 -23.07 7.12
C PHE A 118 -8.93 -22.95 6.45
N VAL A 119 -8.58 -21.74 6.07
CA VAL A 119 -7.28 -21.40 5.53
C VAL A 119 -6.48 -20.71 6.62
N SER A 120 -5.24 -21.11 6.85
CA SER A 120 -4.29 -20.43 7.74
C SER A 120 -3.04 -20.12 6.95
N ALA A 121 -2.26 -19.13 7.38
CA ALA A 121 -0.90 -18.98 6.91
C ALA A 121 0.07 -18.95 8.07
N VAL A 122 1.21 -19.61 7.86
CA VAL A 122 2.28 -19.76 8.84
C VAL A 122 3.59 -19.41 8.18
N LEU A 123 4.53 -18.86 8.94
CA LEU A 123 5.90 -18.66 8.45
C LEU A 123 6.42 -20.00 7.95
N SER A 124 6.97 -20.04 6.73
CA SER A 124 7.42 -21.30 6.14
C SER A 124 8.51 -21.99 6.98
N LEU A 125 9.30 -21.22 7.72
CA LEU A 125 10.31 -21.73 8.67
C LEU A 125 9.70 -22.40 9.92
N ASN A 126 8.46 -22.07 10.28
CA ASN A 126 7.74 -22.62 11.43
C ASN A 126 6.73 -23.69 11.01
N LEU A 127 6.78 -24.15 9.75
CA LEU A 127 5.87 -25.17 9.23
C LEU A 127 6.15 -26.50 9.95
N PRO A 128 5.15 -27.11 10.64
CA PRO A 128 5.35 -28.39 11.29
C PRO A 128 5.61 -29.50 10.26
N ASN A 129 6.53 -30.40 10.59
CA ASN A 129 6.82 -31.59 9.80
C ASN A 129 6.83 -32.82 10.73
N PRO A 130 5.89 -33.77 10.58
CA PRO A 130 4.84 -33.83 9.54
C PRO A 130 3.69 -32.85 9.77
N LEU A 131 3.02 -32.47 8.68
CA LEU A 131 1.78 -31.70 8.73
C LEU A 131 0.64 -32.55 9.33
N PRO A 132 -0.32 -31.95 10.06
CA PRO A 132 -1.51 -32.67 10.50
C PRO A 132 -2.25 -33.29 9.31
N ALA A 133 -2.77 -34.52 9.47
CA ALA A 133 -3.43 -35.26 8.40
C ALA A 133 -4.67 -34.54 7.80
N SER A 134 -5.27 -33.62 8.57
CA SER A 134 -6.39 -32.78 8.14
C SER A 134 -6.00 -31.57 7.30
N CYS A 135 -4.70 -31.32 7.11
CA CYS A 135 -4.17 -30.12 6.49
C CYS A 135 -3.29 -30.42 5.27
N TYR A 136 -3.34 -29.56 4.27
CA TYR A 136 -2.44 -29.60 3.12
C TYR A 136 -1.96 -28.20 2.71
N VAL A 137 -0.80 -28.15 2.05
CA VAL A 137 -0.24 -26.89 1.53
C VAL A 137 -0.99 -26.46 0.28
N ILE A 138 -1.51 -25.24 0.31
CA ILE A 138 -2.10 -24.57 -0.86
C ILE A 138 -0.96 -23.99 -1.71
N THR A 139 -0.11 -23.18 -1.08
CA THR A 139 0.98 -22.47 -1.74
C THR A 139 1.96 -21.91 -0.70
N SER A 140 3.16 -21.56 -1.13
CA SER A 140 4.13 -20.79 -0.37
C SER A 140 4.57 -19.58 -1.19
N LEU A 141 4.53 -18.39 -0.61
CA LEU A 141 4.93 -17.16 -1.29
C LEU A 141 5.51 -16.12 -0.33
N PHE A 142 6.26 -15.19 -0.91
CA PHE A 142 6.75 -14.01 -0.21
C PHE A 142 5.64 -12.97 -0.09
N VAL A 143 5.20 -12.71 1.14
CA VAL A 143 4.16 -11.74 1.48
C VAL A 143 4.82 -10.44 1.99
N PRO A 144 4.42 -9.26 1.48
CA PRO A 144 4.85 -7.98 2.02
C PRO A 144 4.44 -7.76 3.47
N VAL A 145 5.33 -7.17 4.27
CA VAL A 145 5.09 -6.78 5.68
C VAL A 145 5.38 -5.29 5.89
N ALA A 146 4.76 -4.64 6.89
CA ALA A 146 4.78 -3.17 6.99
C ALA A 146 6.12 -2.56 7.41
N GLY A 147 7.05 -3.35 7.97
CA GLY A 147 8.39 -2.87 8.36
C GLY A 147 9.33 -3.94 8.91
N GLN A 148 10.57 -3.51 9.21
CA GLN A 148 11.61 -4.38 9.80
C GLN A 148 11.27 -4.87 11.21
N GLU A 149 10.49 -4.13 11.99
CA GLU A 149 10.13 -4.55 13.36
C GLU A 149 9.22 -5.81 13.32
N GLN A 150 8.28 -5.84 12.38
CA GLN A 150 7.45 -7.02 12.08
C GLN A 150 8.25 -8.11 11.32
N GLN A 151 9.46 -7.81 10.86
CA GLN A 151 10.41 -8.82 10.37
C GLN A 151 10.98 -9.70 11.51
N TYR A 152 10.66 -9.43 12.78
CA TYR A 152 11.03 -10.31 13.88
C TYR A 152 9.81 -10.76 14.72
N ASP A 153 8.65 -10.14 14.44
CA ASP A 153 7.30 -10.52 14.87
C ASP A 153 6.99 -11.99 14.49
N GLY A 154 6.68 -12.89 15.42
CA GLY A 154 6.23 -14.25 15.12
C GLY A 154 4.71 -14.40 15.03
N ASN A 155 3.96 -13.41 15.54
CA ASN A 155 2.50 -13.44 15.62
C ASN A 155 1.83 -12.78 14.41
N PHE A 156 1.58 -13.59 13.39
CA PHE A 156 0.99 -13.21 12.11
C PHE A 156 -0.52 -12.89 12.15
N THR A 157 -1.17 -13.04 13.31
CA THR A 157 -2.63 -12.88 13.47
C THR A 157 -3.12 -11.45 13.29
N GLY A 158 -2.24 -10.46 13.51
CA GLY A 158 -2.54 -9.05 13.32
C GLY A 158 -2.05 -8.47 11.99
N GLU A 159 -1.29 -9.23 11.18
CA GLU A 159 -0.66 -8.70 9.96
C GLU A 159 -1.59 -8.73 8.74
N PHE A 160 -2.57 -9.64 8.71
CA PHE A 160 -3.53 -9.77 7.61
C PHE A 160 -4.75 -8.86 7.70
N SER A 161 -5.03 -8.34 8.90
CA SER A 161 -6.08 -7.34 9.13
C SER A 161 -5.57 -5.91 8.94
N GLN A 162 -4.29 -5.74 8.60
CA GLN A 162 -3.64 -4.44 8.42
C GLN A 162 -3.65 -3.98 6.96
N ASP A 163 -3.35 -2.70 6.77
CA ASP A 163 -3.12 -2.12 5.46
C ASP A 163 -1.86 -2.73 4.81
N LEU A 164 -1.92 -2.95 3.48
CA LEU A 164 -0.74 -3.17 2.66
C LEU A 164 0.07 -1.88 2.59
N VAL A 165 1.34 -1.95 3.02
CA VAL A 165 2.27 -0.82 2.92
C VAL A 165 3.15 -0.98 1.69
N LEU A 166 3.08 0.00 0.80
CA LEU A 166 3.98 0.11 -0.35
C LEU A 166 4.87 1.34 -0.19
N THR A 167 6.08 1.26 -0.71
CA THR A 167 7.03 2.37 -0.76
C THR A 167 7.25 2.81 -2.20
N TRP A 168 7.88 3.97 -2.38
CA TRP A 168 8.43 4.39 -3.68
C TRP A 168 9.79 5.04 -3.49
N ASP A 169 10.65 4.92 -4.49
CA ASP A 169 11.98 5.56 -4.48
C ASP A 169 12.03 6.85 -5.30
N ARG A 170 11.28 6.89 -6.42
CA ARG A 170 11.22 8.04 -7.33
C ARG A 170 9.78 8.56 -7.44
N PRO A 171 9.57 9.88 -7.40
CA PRO A 171 10.59 10.91 -7.15
C PRO A 171 11.07 10.89 -5.70
N ASP A 172 12.34 11.23 -5.47
CA ASP A 172 12.89 11.31 -4.12
C ASP A 172 12.63 12.70 -3.52
N CYS A 173 11.63 12.76 -2.66
CA CYS A 173 11.18 13.94 -1.96
C CYS A 173 11.62 13.96 -0.49
N ARG A 174 12.35 12.94 -0.01
CA ARG A 174 12.73 12.79 1.41
C ARG A 174 13.49 14.00 1.93
N TYR A 175 14.40 14.53 1.11
CA TYR A 175 15.17 15.74 1.44
C TYR A 175 14.25 16.96 1.63
N CYS A 176 13.30 17.21 0.71
CA CYS A 176 12.39 18.34 0.86
C CYS A 176 11.51 18.17 2.11
N GLU A 177 10.96 16.97 2.30
CA GLU A 177 10.06 16.68 3.43
C GLU A 177 10.79 16.80 4.78
N SER A 178 12.07 16.42 4.87
CA SER A 178 12.85 16.55 6.11
C SER A 178 13.15 17.99 6.50
N HIS A 179 13.10 18.91 5.54
CA HIS A 179 13.28 20.35 5.75
C HIS A 179 11.95 21.09 5.81
N GLU A 180 10.83 20.37 5.93
CA GLU A 180 9.48 20.95 5.91
C GLU A 180 9.24 21.79 4.64
N GLN A 181 9.70 21.29 3.49
CA GLN A 181 9.49 21.93 2.19
C GLN A 181 8.61 21.06 1.28
N LEU A 182 8.01 21.69 0.27
CA LEU A 182 7.21 21.00 -0.73
C LEU A 182 8.09 20.48 -1.86
N CYS A 183 7.95 19.21 -2.20
CA CYS A 183 8.57 18.62 -3.37
C CYS A 183 7.73 18.89 -4.62
N GLY A 184 8.36 19.07 -5.78
CA GLY A 184 7.67 19.17 -7.08
C GLY A 184 8.65 19.32 -8.24
N PHE A 185 8.12 19.30 -9.46
CA PHE A 185 8.93 19.57 -10.66
C PHE A 185 9.31 21.05 -10.76
N ASP A 186 10.50 21.32 -11.30
CA ASP A 186 10.90 22.66 -11.71
C ASP A 186 9.93 23.19 -12.78
N ARG A 187 9.57 24.47 -12.64
CA ARG A 187 8.72 25.18 -13.60
C ARG A 187 9.41 25.36 -14.96
N ASN A 188 10.74 25.42 -14.97
CA ASN A 188 11.53 25.65 -16.18
C ASN A 188 12.01 24.35 -16.82
N ASN A 189 12.13 23.27 -16.05
CA ASN A 189 12.54 21.95 -16.53
C ASN A 189 11.76 20.84 -15.82
N ASN A 190 10.69 20.36 -16.46
CA ASN A 190 9.72 19.43 -15.89
C ASN A 190 10.27 18.04 -15.52
N ASN A 191 11.57 17.79 -15.68
CA ASN A 191 12.23 16.55 -15.31
C ASN A 191 13.09 16.69 -14.04
N GLN A 192 13.30 17.90 -13.52
CA GLN A 192 14.13 18.15 -12.34
C GLN A 192 13.25 18.39 -11.11
N LEU A 193 13.59 17.75 -9.99
CA LEU A 193 12.90 17.93 -8.72
C LEU A 193 13.49 19.10 -7.95
N PHE A 194 12.62 19.93 -7.35
CA PHE A 194 13.00 21.03 -6.48
C PHE A 194 12.17 21.04 -5.19
N CYS A 195 12.76 21.63 -4.15
CA CYS A 195 12.09 21.92 -2.90
C CYS A 195 11.62 23.37 -2.87
N PHE A 196 10.35 23.58 -2.55
CA PHE A 196 9.71 24.89 -2.44
C PHE A 196 9.40 25.17 -0.98
N SER A 197 9.84 26.33 -0.47
CA SER A 197 9.54 26.74 0.89
C SER A 197 8.06 27.12 1.06
N TYR A 198 7.49 26.87 2.24
CA TYR A 198 6.22 27.46 2.64
C TYR A 198 6.43 28.97 2.81
N GLN A 199 6.09 29.78 1.81
CA GLN A 199 6.00 31.22 2.05
C GLN A 199 4.74 31.52 2.89
N THR A 200 4.90 31.59 4.21
CA THR A 200 3.97 32.29 5.09
C THR A 200 4.14 33.80 4.87
N GLY A 201 3.46 34.34 3.87
CA GLY A 201 3.43 35.78 3.63
C GLY A 201 2.82 36.13 2.27
N LYS A 202 1.64 36.76 2.30
CA LYS A 202 0.92 37.43 1.20
C LYS A 202 1.69 37.53 -0.12
N HIS A 203 1.33 36.66 -1.07
CA HIS A 203 1.16 36.89 -2.52
C HIS A 203 1.42 35.58 -3.24
N LEU A 204 0.38 34.80 -3.52
CA LEU A 204 0.25 33.93 -4.70
C LEU A 204 -1.21 33.45 -4.79
N LEU A 205 -2.14 34.41 -4.83
CA LEU A 205 -3.44 34.23 -5.49
C LEU A 205 -3.25 34.75 -6.92
N TYR A 206 -2.62 33.94 -7.76
CA TYR A 206 -2.83 34.00 -9.20
C TYR A 206 -3.02 32.57 -9.69
N GLY A 207 -4.19 32.02 -9.35
CA GLY A 207 -4.83 31.07 -10.24
C GLY A 207 -5.25 31.86 -11.47
N PHE A 208 -4.44 31.82 -12.53
CA PHE A 208 -4.89 32.28 -13.83
C PHE A 208 -5.91 31.26 -14.34
N ILE A 209 -7.17 31.66 -14.30
CA ILE A 209 -8.21 31.15 -15.20
C ILE A 209 -7.75 31.56 -16.61
N SER A 210 -7.40 30.59 -17.44
CA SER A 210 -7.30 30.83 -18.89
C SER A 210 -8.72 31.01 -19.41
N LYS A 211 -8.91 32.07 -20.22
CA LYS A 211 -10.00 32.12 -21.20
C LYS A 211 -9.93 30.95 -22.17
#